data_AF-Q7P9S8-F1
#
_entry.id   AF-Q7P9S8-F1
#
_cell.length_a   1.000
_cell.length_b   1.000
_cell.length_c   1.000
_cell.angle_alpha   90.00
_cell.angle_beta   90.00
_cell.angle_gamma   90.00
#
_symmetry.space_group_name_H-M   'P 1'
#
loop_
_entity.id
_entity.type
_entity.pdbx_description
1 polymer ?
#
loop_
_entity_poly.entity_id
_entity_poly.type
_entity_poly.pdbx_seq_one_letter_code
_entity_poly.pdbx_strand_id
1 'polypeptide(L)'
;MDMRLFLISNFSIGVIVYLLITCVLGSIMYLMSLWLQFIKGLSPLYAGLYMLPAAVFALIAFLVMPYLLTRFIARVIMFSGLIFTTISLILPSILDYRDLLSNTMLYILDCLV
;
A
#
# COMPACT_ATOMS: atom_id res chain seq x y z
N MET A 1 33.32 -8.47 -3.43
CA MET A 1 32.30 -7.53 -3.95
C MET A 1 32.97 -6.65 -4.98
N ASP A 2 32.71 -6.90 -6.25
CA ASP A 2 33.33 -6.15 -7.34
C ASP A 2 32.76 -4.73 -7.42
N MET A 3 33.54 -3.74 -7.01
CA MET A 3 33.21 -2.31 -7.11
C MET A 3 32.94 -1.86 -8.56
N ARG A 4 33.32 -2.69 -9.55
CA ARG A 4 33.08 -2.47 -10.98
C ARG A 4 31.60 -2.56 -11.38
N LEU A 5 30.73 -3.15 -10.55
CA LEU A 5 29.28 -3.21 -10.83
C LEU A 5 28.61 -1.83 -10.64
N PHE A 6 29.12 -1.00 -9.72
CA PHE A 6 28.61 0.37 -9.48
C PHE A 6 28.99 1.37 -10.57
N LEU A 7 29.96 1.04 -11.44
CA LEU A 7 30.34 1.89 -12.58
C LEU A 7 29.29 1.86 -13.71
N ILE A 8 28.39 0.89 -13.71
CA ILE A 8 27.35 0.76 -14.71
C ILE A 8 26.20 1.67 -14.30
N SER A 9 25.96 2.75 -15.07
CA SER A 9 24.92 3.76 -14.76
C SER A 9 23.55 3.12 -14.44
N ASN A 10 23.15 2.09 -15.19
CA ASN A 10 21.91 1.35 -14.94
C ASN A 10 21.84 0.70 -13.55
N PHE A 11 22.96 0.20 -13.03
CA PHE A 11 23.00 -0.42 -11.71
C PHE A 11 22.94 0.65 -10.60
N SER A 12 23.68 1.73 -10.76
CA SER A 12 23.65 2.88 -9.83
C SER A 12 22.26 3.51 -9.73
N ILE A 13 21.59 3.70 -10.87
CA ILE A 13 20.20 4.19 -10.91
C ILE A 13 19.26 3.23 -10.17
N GLY A 14 19.40 1.92 -10.37
CA GLY A 14 18.59 0.93 -9.65
C GLY A 14 18.77 1.01 -8.13
N VAL A 15 20.01 1.19 -7.66
CA VAL A 15 20.32 1.34 -6.23
C VAL A 15 19.74 2.64 -5.66
N ILE A 16 19.87 3.76 -6.38
CA ILE A 16 19.32 5.06 -5.95
C ILE A 16 17.78 4.99 -5.87
N VAL A 17 17.13 4.39 -6.87
CA VAL A 17 15.68 4.20 -6.89
C VAL A 17 15.24 3.32 -5.74
N TYR A 18 15.96 2.22 -5.47
CA TYR A 18 15.67 1.36 -4.33
C TYR A 18 15.80 2.10 -2.98
N LEU A 19 16.87 2.89 -2.80
CA LEU A 19 17.03 3.72 -1.59
C LEU A 19 15.88 4.71 -1.42
N LEU A 20 15.47 5.39 -2.50
CA LEU A 20 14.31 6.28 -2.47
C LEU A 20 13.03 5.55 -2.06
N ILE A 21 12.76 4.38 -2.65
CA ILE A 21 11.56 3.57 -2.33
C ILE A 21 11.54 3.19 -0.84
N THR A 22 12.66 2.67 -0.32
CA THR A 22 12.75 2.26 1.09
C THR A 22 12.62 3.46 2.05
N CYS A 23 13.18 4.62 1.68
CA CYS A 23 13.04 5.87 2.43
C CYS A 23 11.56 6.31 2.50
N VAL A 24 10.87 6.32 1.35
CA VAL A 24 9.44 6.67 1.27
C VAL A 24 8.60 5.71 2.10
N LEU A 25 8.82 4.40 2.00
CA LEU A 25 8.10 3.40 2.79
C LEU A 25 8.31 3.61 4.29
N GLY A 26 9.55 3.88 4.73
CA GLY A 26 9.85 4.21 6.12
C GLY A 26 9.11 5.47 6.59
N SER A 27 9.12 6.53 5.79
CA SER A 27 8.40 7.78 6.07
C SER A 27 6.89 7.57 6.20
N ILE A 28 6.25 6.82 5.30
CA ILE A 28 4.80 6.58 5.33
C ILE A 28 4.40 5.84 6.62
N MET A 29 5.16 4.82 7.02
CA MET A 29 4.90 4.08 8.27
C MET A 29 5.02 4.99 9.49
N TYR A 30 6.02 5.86 9.51
CA TYR A 30 6.23 6.81 10.60
C TYR A 30 5.10 7.85 10.67
N LEU A 31 4.73 8.41 9.50
CA LEU A 31 3.68 9.41 9.38
C LEU A 31 2.32 8.87 9.78
N MET A 32 2.00 7.62 9.41
CA MET A 32 0.77 6.95 9.86
C MET A 32 0.72 6.79 11.37
N SER A 33 1.84 6.38 11.97
CA SER A 33 1.93 6.24 13.42
C SER A 33 1.75 7.58 14.14
N LEU A 34 2.36 8.65 13.63
CA LEU A 34 2.17 10.02 14.13
C LEU A 34 0.73 10.50 13.97
N TRP A 35 0.11 10.25 12.82
CA TRP A 35 -1.25 10.67 12.51
C TRP A 35 -2.27 10.03 13.46
N LEU A 36 -2.15 8.72 13.74
CA LEU A 36 -3.01 8.04 14.71
C LEU A 36 -2.81 8.58 16.15
N GLN A 37 -1.59 8.95 16.52
CA GLN A 37 -1.26 9.47 17.85
C GLN A 37 -1.75 10.92 18.03
N PHE A 38 -1.63 11.77 17.00
CA PHE A 38 -1.96 13.21 17.10
C PHE A 38 -3.45 13.53 16.92
N ILE A 39 -4.19 12.74 16.12
CA ILE A 39 -5.60 13.03 15.77
C ILE A 39 -6.61 12.21 16.57
N LYS A 40 -6.25 11.00 17.02
CA LYS A 40 -7.19 10.12 17.75
C LYS A 40 -6.87 9.92 19.24
N GLY A 41 -5.71 10.35 19.73
CA GLY A 41 -5.33 10.19 21.15
C GLY A 41 -5.27 8.73 21.65
N LEU A 42 -5.20 7.78 20.72
CA LEU A 42 -5.25 6.33 21.01
C LEU A 42 -3.86 5.81 21.40
N SER A 43 -3.82 4.95 22.42
CA SER A 43 -2.59 4.25 22.83
C SER A 43 -1.94 3.49 21.66
N PRO A 44 -0.59 3.46 21.56
CA PRO A 44 0.15 2.91 20.41
C PRO A 44 -0.17 1.44 20.09
N LEU A 45 -0.74 0.70 21.05
CA LEU A 45 -1.05 -0.72 20.95
C LEU A 45 -2.30 -1.00 20.09
N TYR A 46 -3.31 -0.11 20.12
CA TYR A 46 -4.52 -0.23 19.29
C TYR A 46 -4.25 0.14 17.83
N ALA A 47 -3.39 1.13 17.60
CA ALA A 47 -2.91 1.49 16.26
C ALA A 47 -2.18 0.33 15.58
N GLY A 48 -1.29 -0.36 16.31
CA GLY A 48 -0.60 -1.54 15.80
C GLY A 48 -1.53 -2.69 15.44
N LEU A 49 -2.61 -2.90 16.21
CA LEU A 49 -3.62 -3.91 15.93
C LEU A 49 -4.41 -3.66 14.63
N TYR A 50 -4.60 -2.39 14.26
CA TYR A 50 -5.25 -2.05 12.98
C TYR A 50 -4.31 -2.20 11.78
N MET A 51 -2.99 -2.11 11.99
CA MET A 51 -1.97 -2.33 10.95
C MET A 51 -1.60 -3.80 10.78
N LEU A 52 -1.95 -4.66 11.74
CA LEU A 52 -1.67 -6.10 11.71
C LEU A 52 -2.17 -6.80 10.44
N PRO A 53 -3.42 -6.57 9.97
CA PRO A 53 -3.89 -7.17 8.72
C PRO A 53 -2.99 -6.79 7.53
N ALA A 54 -2.63 -5.52 7.40
CA ALA A 54 -1.77 -5.03 6.34
C ALA A 54 -0.36 -5.66 6.40
N ALA A 55 0.20 -5.81 7.60
CA ALA A 55 1.49 -6.46 7.81
C ALA A 55 1.46 -7.95 7.43
N VAL A 56 0.38 -8.66 7.75
CA VAL A 56 0.20 -10.07 7.36
C VAL A 56 0.14 -10.21 5.84
N PHE A 57 -0.63 -9.37 5.15
CA PHE A 57 -0.68 -9.38 3.68
C PHE A 57 0.69 -9.08 3.06
N ALA A 58 1.44 -8.11 3.60
CA ALA A 58 2.79 -7.79 3.14
C ALA A 58 3.76 -8.97 3.32
N LEU A 59 3.71 -9.66 4.46
CA LEU A 59 4.52 -10.85 4.72
C LEU A 59 4.24 -11.97 3.71
N ILE A 60 2.96 -12.26 3.45
CA ILE A 60 2.56 -13.26 2.47
C ILE A 60 3.07 -12.86 1.08
N ALA A 61 2.92 -11.59 0.71
CA ALA A 61 3.38 -11.08 -0.59
C ALA A 61 4.90 -11.23 -0.77
N PHE A 62 5.70 -10.91 0.27
CA PHE A 62 7.16 -11.07 0.21
C PHE A 62 7.58 -12.53 0.09
N LEU A 63 6.88 -13.45 0.75
CA LEU A 63 7.19 -14.87 0.68
C LEU A 63 6.83 -15.48 -0.69
N VAL A 64 5.74 -15.00 -1.30
CA VAL A 64 5.24 -15.49 -2.59
C VAL A 64 6.03 -14.91 -3.78
N MET A 65 6.57 -13.70 -3.66
CA MET A 65 7.32 -13.04 -4.73
C MET A 65 8.50 -13.82 -5.33
N PRO A 66 9.45 -14.37 -4.56
CA PRO A 66 10.57 -15.12 -5.13
C PRO A 66 10.10 -16.38 -5.88
N TYR A 67 8.99 -16.97 -5.46
CA TYR A 67 8.39 -18.11 -6.15
C TYR A 67 7.78 -17.72 -7.49
N LEU A 68 7.12 -16.55 -7.58
CA LEU A 68 6.57 -16.05 -8.83
C LEU A 68 7.67 -15.68 -9.84
N LEU A 69 8.76 -15.06 -9.37
CA LEU A 69 9.87 -14.61 -10.23
C LEU A 69 10.65 -15.77 -10.86
N THR A 70 10.72 -16.92 -10.21
CA THR A 70 11.40 -18.11 -10.77
C THR A 70 10.55 -18.85 -11.79
N ARG A 71 9.21 -18.68 -11.75
CA ARG A 71 8.27 -19.45 -12.58
C ARG A 71 7.66 -18.64 -13.74
N PHE A 72 7.67 -17.31 -13.66
CA PHE A 72 7.04 -16.43 -14.65
C PHE A 72 8.01 -15.40 -15.25
N ILE A 73 7.74 -15.01 -16.49
CA ILE A 73 8.45 -13.92 -17.18
C ILE A 73 8.16 -12.61 -16.45
N ALA A 74 9.20 -11.83 -16.12
CA ALA A 74 9.11 -10.57 -15.37
C ALA A 74 8.05 -9.60 -15.91
N ARG A 75 7.83 -9.61 -17.23
CA ARG A 75 6.80 -8.81 -17.92
C ARG A 75 5.39 -9.17 -17.45
N VAL A 76 5.05 -10.45 -17.30
CA VAL A 76 3.72 -10.90 -16.87
C VAL A 76 3.44 -10.47 -15.44
N ILE A 77 4.45 -10.56 -14.57
CA ILE A 77 4.35 -10.15 -13.16
C ILE A 77 4.07 -8.65 -13.06
N MET A 78 4.78 -7.82 -13.83
CA MET A 78 4.53 -6.37 -13.86
C MET A 78 3.11 -6.02 -14.32
N PHE A 79 2.62 -6.63 -15.41
CA PHE A 79 1.25 -6.38 -15.87
C PHE A 79 0.21 -6.82 -14.83
N SER A 80 0.41 -7.98 -14.19
CA SER A 80 -0.51 -8.46 -13.15
C SER A 80 -0.57 -7.50 -11.95
N GLY A 81 0.56 -6.95 -11.51
CA GLY A 81 0.62 -5.98 -10.43
C GLY A 81 -0.05 -4.65 -10.79
N LEU A 82 0.13 -4.19 -12.03
CA LEU A 82 -0.53 -2.98 -12.51
C LEU A 82 -2.07 -3.14 -12.50
N ILE A 83 -2.57 -4.24 -13.07
CA ILE A 83 -4.00 -4.55 -13.10
C ILE A 83 -4.55 -4.65 -11.68
N PHE A 84 -3.85 -5.35 -10.80
CA PHE A 84 -4.24 -5.47 -9.40
C PHE A 84 -4.31 -4.12 -8.68
N THR A 85 -3.34 -3.23 -8.94
CA THR A 85 -3.32 -1.87 -8.37
C THR A 85 -4.49 -1.04 -8.86
N THR A 86 -4.79 -1.11 -10.16
CA THR A 86 -5.96 -0.45 -10.75
C THR A 86 -7.26 -0.94 -10.12
N ILE A 87 -7.43 -2.26 -9.97
CA ILE A 87 -8.61 -2.84 -9.31
C ILE A 87 -8.71 -2.38 -7.86
N SER A 88 -7.58 -2.38 -7.13
CA SER A 88 -7.54 -1.96 -5.72
C SER A 88 -7.95 -0.50 -5.52
N LEU A 89 -7.64 0.38 -6.49
CA LEU A 89 -8.03 1.79 -6.44
C LEU A 89 -9.49 2.00 -6.86
N ILE A 90 -9.98 1.19 -7.80
CA ILE A 90 -11.36 1.26 -8.28
C ILE A 90 -12.34 0.75 -7.21
N LEU A 91 -12.03 -0.36 -6.53
CA LEU A 91 -12.96 -0.99 -5.58
C LEU A 91 -13.52 -0.06 -4.48
N PRO A 92 -12.70 0.77 -3.78
CA PRO A 92 -13.25 1.71 -2.81
C PRO A 92 -14.02 2.86 -3.47
N SER A 93 -13.66 3.30 -4.67
CA SER A 93 -14.36 4.43 -5.32
C SER A 93 -15.78 4.09 -5.77
N ILE A 94 -16.05 2.83 -6.11
CA ILE A 94 -17.40 2.34 -6.42
C ILE A 94 -18.27 2.15 -5.16
N LEU A 95 -17.66 1.82 -4.01
CA LEU A 95 -18.37 1.69 -2.74
C LEU A 95 -18.78 3.06 -2.20
N ASP A 96 -17.86 4.04 -2.27
CA ASP A 96 -18.11 5.43 -1.86
C ASP A 96 -19.29 6.06 -2.64
N TYR A 97 -19.46 5.69 -3.91
CA TYR A 97 -20.61 6.11 -4.73
C TYR A 97 -21.96 5.55 -4.23
N ARG A 98 -21.98 4.32 -3.67
CA ARG A 98 -23.19 3.68 -3.12
C ARG A 98 -23.55 4.23 -1.74
N ASP A 99 -22.56 4.50 -0.90
CA ASP A 99 -22.76 5.04 0.45
C ASP A 99 -23.27 6.49 0.42
N LEU A 100 -22.90 7.28 -0.59
CA LEU A 100 -23.42 8.65 -0.79
C LEU A 100 -24.94 8.69 -1.09
N LEU A 101 -25.43 7.74 -1.89
CA LEU A 101 -26.86 7.59 -2.22
C LEU A 101 -27.68 7.02 -1.05
N SER A 102 -27.09 6.14 -0.23
CA SER A 102 -27.75 5.58 0.95
C SER A 102 -27.84 6.60 2.11
N ASN A 103 -26.78 7.38 2.35
CA ASN A 103 -26.78 8.40 3.40
C ASN A 103 -27.72 9.57 3.07
N THR A 104 -27.84 9.98 1.79
CA THR A 104 -28.79 11.05 1.41
C THR A 104 -30.26 10.66 1.60
N MET A 105 -30.63 9.40 1.39
CA MET A 105 -31.98 8.89 1.71
C MET A 105 -32.24 8.86 3.23
N LEU A 106 -31.25 8.51 4.06
CA LEU A 106 -31.34 8.54 5.52
C LEU A 106 -31.44 9.98 6.06
N TYR A 107 -30.65 10.93 5.54
CA TYR A 107 -30.74 12.34 5.93
C TYR A 107 -32.09 12.99 5.57
N ILE A 108 -32.73 12.60 4.47
CA ILE A 108 -34.07 13.11 4.10
C ILE A 108 -35.14 12.53 5.02
N LEU A 109 -35.01 11.28 5.47
CA LEU A 109 -35.97 10.63 6.38
C LEU A 109 -35.89 11.19 7.81
N ASP A 110 -34.68 11.44 8.33
CA ASP A 110 -34.47 12.10 9.64
C ASP A 110 -34.89 13.58 9.64
N CYS A 111 -34.94 14.24 8.48
CA CYS A 111 -35.42 15.63 8.39
C CYS A 111 -36.95 15.73 8.27
N LEU A 112 -37.63 14.61 8.03
CA LEU A 112 -39.09 14.51 7.89
C LEU A 112 -39.78 13.99 9.16
N VAL A 113 -39.04 13.40 10.11
CA VAL A 113 -39.51 12.95 11.44
C VAL A 113 -39.13 13.98 12.49
#